data_AF-A0A2N2SE01-F1
#
_entry.id   AF-A0A2N2SE01-F1
#
_cell.length_a   1.000
_cell.length_b   1.000
_cell.length_c   1.000
_cell.angle_alpha   90.00
_cell.angle_beta   90.00
_cell.angle_gamma   90.00
#
_symmetry.space_group_name_H-M   'P 1'
#
loop_
_entity.id
_entity.type
_entity.pdbx_description
1 polymer ?
#
loop_
_entity_poly.entity_id
_entity_poly.type
_entity_poly.pdbx_seq_one_letter_code
_entity_poly.pdbx_strand_id
1 'polypeptide(L)'
;MLTFEDEVLDEATVEHQPEQNRVPSTTSATTTRPDTTPSSTSGRVNVSDKRAINGQTDVNQLVPFKYHWAWDKYLAGCANHWMPQEISMSRDIAQWKDSTALSPDERLIVKRNL
;
A
#
# COMPACT_ATOMS: atom_id res chain seq x y z
N MET A 1 -26.14 -2.61 -8.35
CA MET A 1 -25.38 -1.78 -7.40
C MET A 1 -26.32 -1.57 -6.23
N LEU A 2 -25.90 -1.89 -5.00
CA LEU A 2 -26.73 -1.77 -3.81
C LEU A 2 -27.19 -0.30 -3.68
N THR A 3 -28.50 -0.12 -3.71
CA THR A 3 -29.20 1.16 -3.58
C THR A 3 -29.09 1.64 -2.14
N PHE A 4 -28.30 2.70 -1.95
CA PHE A 4 -28.29 3.49 -0.74
C PHE A 4 -29.10 4.76 -1.05
N GLU A 5 -30.32 4.77 -0.51
CA GLU A 5 -31.15 5.90 -0.08
C GLU A 5 -31.12 7.20 -0.91
N ASP A 6 -32.26 7.46 -1.56
CA ASP A 6 -32.71 8.77 -2.00
C ASP A 6 -32.90 9.71 -0.79
N GLU A 7 -32.10 10.77 -0.73
CA GLU A 7 -32.54 12.04 -0.16
C GLU A 7 -32.03 13.16 -1.07
N VAL A 8 -32.93 13.62 -1.94
CA VAL A 8 -32.78 14.81 -2.78
C VAL A 8 -33.19 16.02 -1.96
N LEU A 9 -32.42 17.12 -2.11
CA LEU A 9 -32.68 18.58 -1.98
C LEU A 9 -31.35 19.19 -1.47
N ASP A 10 -30.70 20.19 -2.06
CA ASP A 10 -31.10 21.23 -3.00
C ASP A 10 -29.82 21.85 -3.62
N GLU A 11 -29.98 22.51 -4.77
CA GLU A 11 -28.92 23.07 -5.61
C GLU A 11 -28.02 24.13 -4.92
N ALA A 12 -26.70 24.01 -5.12
CA ALA A 12 -25.80 25.17 -5.17
C ALA A 12 -24.61 24.86 -6.09
N THR A 13 -24.65 25.41 -7.31
CA THR A 13 -23.54 25.43 -8.27
C THR A 13 -22.32 26.11 -7.64
N VAL A 14 -21.22 25.37 -7.47
CA VAL A 14 -19.91 25.95 -7.10
C VAL A 14 -18.84 25.47 -8.07
N GLU A 15 -18.48 26.39 -8.95
CA GLU A 15 -17.38 26.37 -9.91
C GLU A 15 -16.05 25.96 -9.24
N HIS A 16 -15.39 24.92 -9.77
CA HIS A 16 -14.07 24.47 -9.31
C HIS A 16 -12.96 25.23 -10.06
N GLN A 17 -12.34 26.22 -9.41
CA GLN A 17 -10.98 26.67 -9.74
C GLN A 17 -9.96 26.00 -8.80
N PRO A 18 -8.78 25.56 -9.27
CA PRO A 18 -7.76 25.00 -8.40
C PRO A 18 -6.93 26.12 -7.74
N GLU A 19 -7.17 26.40 -6.46
CA GLU A 19 -6.27 27.25 -5.67
C GLU A 19 -5.04 26.46 -5.20
N GLN A 20 -3.89 27.00 -5.57
CA GLN A 20 -2.55 26.58 -5.22
C GLN A 20 -2.22 26.89 -3.74
N ASN A 21 -1.40 26.03 -3.15
CA ASN A 21 -0.48 26.31 -2.04
C ASN A 21 -1.03 27.09 -0.82
N ARG A 22 -1.37 26.35 0.25
CA ARG A 22 -1.23 26.87 1.61
C ARG A 22 -0.82 25.79 2.62
N VAL A 23 0.45 25.84 3.02
CA VAL A 23 0.97 25.16 4.21
C VAL A 23 0.47 25.84 5.49
N PRO A 24 0.07 25.08 6.53
CA PRO A 24 0.03 25.59 7.89
C PRO A 24 1.22 25.05 8.71
N SER A 25 2.11 25.96 9.11
CA SER A 25 3.06 25.76 10.19
C SER A 25 2.32 25.79 11.53
N THR A 26 2.53 24.81 12.41
CA THR A 26 2.16 24.91 13.83
C THR A 26 3.23 24.26 14.71
N THR A 27 3.51 24.97 15.80
CA THR A 27 4.67 24.88 16.69
C THR A 27 4.52 23.79 17.78
N SER A 28 5.61 23.06 18.00
CA SER A 28 6.14 22.37 19.20
C SER A 28 5.25 21.75 20.29
N ALA A 29 5.49 20.46 20.57
CA ALA A 29 5.61 19.93 21.93
C ALA A 29 6.67 18.81 21.98
N THR A 30 7.78 19.04 22.68
CA THR A 30 8.86 18.07 22.90
C THR A 30 8.57 17.26 24.16
N THR A 31 8.26 15.97 24.01
CA THR A 31 8.33 14.98 25.09
C THR A 31 9.65 14.22 24.96
N THR A 32 10.59 14.48 25.87
CA THR A 32 11.87 13.79 25.95
C THR A 32 11.67 12.37 26.51
N ARG A 33 11.51 11.36 25.64
CA ARG A 33 11.83 9.97 26.01
C ARG A 33 13.35 9.81 25.87
N PRO A 34 14.04 9.12 26.79
CA PRO A 34 15.38 8.64 26.51
C PRO A 34 15.25 7.55 25.44
N ASP A 35 15.35 7.96 24.17
CA ASP A 35 15.56 7.02 23.08
C ASP A 35 17.01 6.57 23.18
N THR A 36 17.21 5.33 23.65
CA THR A 36 18.48 4.63 23.49
C THR A 36 18.59 4.23 22.03
N THR A 37 18.74 5.21 21.14
CA THR A 37 19.15 4.99 19.77
C THR A 37 20.66 4.71 19.82
N PRO A 38 21.14 3.51 19.47
CA PRO A 38 22.58 3.33 19.28
C PRO A 38 23.01 4.34 18.22
N SER A 39 24.04 5.14 18.54
CA SER A 39 24.56 6.18 17.68
C SER A 39 24.82 5.62 16.28
N SER A 40 23.93 5.94 15.34
CA SER A 40 24.22 5.76 13.92
C SER A 40 25.49 6.55 13.67
N THR A 41 26.52 5.83 13.25
CA THR A 41 27.80 6.45 12.90
C THR A 41 27.46 7.49 11.83
N SER A 42 27.62 8.79 12.11
CA SER A 42 27.24 9.91 11.22
C SER A 42 28.07 10.00 9.93
N GLY A 43 28.62 8.88 9.46
CA GLY A 43 29.44 8.74 8.28
C GLY A 43 28.71 8.00 7.15
N ARG A 44 29.34 8.02 5.98
CA ARG A 44 28.87 7.26 4.80
C ARG A 44 28.97 5.76 5.08
N VAL A 45 27.94 5.01 4.68
CA VAL A 45 27.93 3.54 4.78
C VAL A 45 28.78 2.90 3.69
N ASN A 46 29.63 1.93 4.06
CA ASN A 46 30.38 1.10 3.11
C ASN A 46 29.58 -0.13 2.67
N VAL A 47 29.66 -0.50 1.38
CA VAL A 47 28.95 -1.67 0.82
C VAL A 47 29.36 -2.97 1.50
N SER A 48 30.66 -3.16 1.76
CA SER A 48 31.22 -4.39 2.33
C SER A 48 30.58 -4.75 3.68
N ASP A 49 30.20 -3.74 4.46
CA ASP A 49 29.81 -3.88 5.87
C ASP A 49 28.32 -4.20 6.04
N LYS A 50 27.48 -3.91 5.03
CA LYS A 50 26.04 -4.24 5.06
C LYS A 50 25.87 -5.76 5.20
N ARG A 51 24.94 -6.21 6.06
CA ARG A 51 24.56 -7.62 6.26
C ARG A 51 23.05 -7.74 6.18
N ALA A 52 22.55 -8.89 5.73
CA ALA A 52 21.11 -9.14 5.63
C ALA A 52 20.47 -9.31 7.03
N ILE A 53 21.23 -9.86 7.98
CA ILE A 53 20.82 -10.08 9.36
C ILE A 53 21.95 -9.57 10.27
N ASN A 54 21.60 -8.96 11.41
CA ASN A 54 22.51 -8.49 12.46
C ASN A 54 23.62 -7.52 11.98
N GLY A 55 23.37 -6.73 10.93
CA GLY A 55 24.30 -5.68 10.47
C GLY A 55 24.39 -4.50 11.46
N GLN A 56 25.56 -3.85 11.50
CA GLN A 56 25.82 -2.70 12.38
C GLN A 56 25.86 -1.35 11.63
N THR A 57 25.71 -1.37 10.31
CA THR A 57 25.67 -0.16 9.46
C THR A 57 24.35 0.59 9.60
N ASP A 58 24.35 1.91 9.43
CA ASP A 58 23.13 2.73 9.41
C ASP A 58 22.12 2.22 8.35
N VAL A 59 20.93 1.83 8.80
CA VAL A 59 19.86 1.23 7.98
C VAL A 59 18.98 2.28 7.29
N ASN A 60 19.02 3.53 7.74
CA ASN A 60 18.22 4.61 7.16
C ASN A 60 18.83 5.13 5.84
N GLN A 61 20.09 4.77 5.56
CA GLN A 61 20.77 5.09 4.30
C GLN A 61 20.58 3.96 3.28
N LEU A 62 19.74 4.20 2.28
CA LEU A 62 19.46 3.22 1.23
C LEU A 62 20.72 2.86 0.43
N VAL A 63 21.47 3.89 0.02
CA VAL A 63 22.71 3.74 -0.74
C VAL A 63 23.93 3.60 0.18
N PRO A 64 24.98 2.88 -0.25
CA PRO A 64 25.08 2.12 -1.50
C PRO A 64 24.37 0.76 -1.44
N PHE A 65 23.90 0.26 -2.59
CA PHE A 65 23.25 -1.04 -2.69
C PHE A 65 24.27 -2.18 -2.60
N LYS A 66 23.99 -3.19 -1.75
CA LYS A 66 24.74 -4.45 -1.69
C LYS A 66 23.98 -5.60 -2.33
N TYR A 67 22.68 -5.68 -2.06
CA TYR A 67 21.81 -6.76 -2.52
C TYR A 67 21.00 -6.30 -3.72
N HIS A 68 21.63 -6.28 -4.90
CA HIS A 68 20.96 -5.87 -6.14
C HIS A 68 19.70 -6.69 -6.43
N TRP A 69 19.72 -7.99 -6.15
CA TRP A 69 18.54 -8.85 -6.30
C TRP A 69 17.32 -8.33 -5.52
N ALA A 70 17.52 -7.74 -4.33
CA ALA A 70 16.43 -7.23 -3.51
C ALA A 70 15.84 -5.95 -4.13
N TRP A 71 16.72 -5.11 -4.69
CA TRP A 71 16.33 -3.92 -5.43
C TRP A 71 15.55 -4.28 -6.71
N ASP A 72 16.03 -5.28 -7.47
CA ASP A 72 15.34 -5.76 -8.67
C ASP A 72 13.95 -6.32 -8.33
N LYS A 73 13.82 -7.02 -7.19
CA LYS A 73 12.51 -7.50 -6.70
C LYS A 73 11.58 -6.36 -6.28
N TYR A 74 12.11 -5.30 -5.66
CA TYR A 74 11.33 -4.11 -5.36
C TYR A 74 10.79 -3.45 -6.63
N LEU A 75 11.65 -3.22 -7.64
CA LEU A 75 11.23 -2.64 -8.92
C LEU A 75 10.22 -3.52 -9.65
N ALA A 76 10.43 -4.84 -9.65
CA ALA A 76 9.48 -5.78 -10.22
C ALA A 76 8.12 -5.73 -9.49
N GLY A 77 8.10 -5.55 -8.17
CA GLY A 77 6.87 -5.35 -7.41
C GLY A 77 6.15 -4.05 -7.80
N CYS A 78 6.88 -2.93 -7.89
CA CYS A 78 6.33 -1.65 -8.34
C CYS A 78 5.74 -1.73 -9.75
N ALA A 79 6.38 -2.46 -10.67
CA ALA A 79 5.91 -2.64 -12.04
C ALA A 79 4.66 -3.54 -12.15
N ASN A 80 4.33 -4.31 -11.11
CA ASN A 80 3.17 -5.21 -11.05
C ASN A 80 2.07 -4.70 -10.12
N HIS A 81 1.96 -3.39 -9.93
CA HIS A 81 0.88 -2.79 -9.15
C HIS A 81 -0.48 -3.00 -9.84
N TRP A 82 -1.47 -3.47 -9.08
CA TRP A 82 -2.87 -3.62 -9.50
C TRP A 82 -3.80 -3.44 -8.30
N MET A 83 -5.05 -3.07 -8.56
CA MET A 83 -6.09 -2.94 -7.55
C MET A 83 -7.20 -3.97 -7.78
N PRO A 84 -7.72 -4.66 -6.75
CA PRO A 84 -8.76 -5.68 -6.92
C PRO A 84 -10.03 -5.20 -7.64
N GLN A 85 -10.39 -3.93 -7.47
CA GLN A 85 -11.56 -3.31 -8.08
C GLN A 85 -11.42 -3.10 -9.60
N GLU A 86 -10.21 -3.24 -10.15
CA GLU A 86 -9.95 -3.14 -11.59
C GLU A 86 -10.48 -4.38 -12.36
N ILE A 87 -10.75 -5.50 -11.67
CA ILE A 87 -11.31 -6.70 -12.27
C ILE A 87 -12.83 -6.76 -12.02
N SER A 88 -13.60 -6.75 -13.11
CA SER A 88 -15.05 -6.86 -13.02
C SER A 88 -15.51 -8.25 -12.58
N MET A 89 -16.31 -8.29 -11.52
CA MET A 89 -16.86 -9.53 -10.95
C MET A 89 -18.27 -9.87 -11.47
N SER A 90 -18.82 -9.14 -12.45
CA SER A 90 -20.24 -9.27 -12.82
C SER A 90 -20.62 -10.68 -13.32
N ARG A 91 -19.74 -11.33 -14.10
CA ARG A 91 -19.98 -12.69 -14.61
C ARG A 91 -19.85 -13.73 -13.51
N ASP A 92 -18.80 -13.63 -12.70
CA ASP A 92 -18.55 -14.50 -11.55
C ASP A 92 -19.71 -14.44 -10.55
N ILE A 93 -20.27 -13.24 -10.28
CA ILE A 93 -21.45 -13.07 -9.43
C ILE A 93 -22.67 -13.78 -10.04
N ALA A 94 -22.91 -13.63 -11.34
CA ALA A 94 -24.03 -14.29 -12.01
C ALA A 94 -23.89 -15.82 -11.95
N GLN A 95 -22.70 -16.34 -12.28
CA GLN A 95 -22.37 -17.76 -12.22
C GLN A 95 -22.48 -18.33 -10.80
N TRP A 96 -22.02 -17.59 -9.79
CA TRP A 96 -22.09 -18.04 -8.41
C TRP A 96 -23.52 -18.13 -7.87
N LYS A 97 -24.43 -17.28 -8.37
CA LYS A 97 -25.85 -17.25 -7.98
C LYS A 97 -26.68 -18.30 -8.71
N ASP A 98 -26.30 -18.69 -9.92
CA ASP A 98 -26.95 -19.77 -10.65
C ASP A 98 -26.67 -21.13 -9.97
N SER A 99 -27.74 -21.87 -9.67
CA SER A 99 -27.67 -23.18 -9.00
C SER A 99 -27.20 -24.30 -9.92
N THR A 100 -27.23 -24.09 -11.23
CA THR A 100 -26.88 -25.09 -12.25
C THR A 100 -25.54 -24.83 -12.92
N ALA A 101 -24.98 -23.63 -12.76
CA ALA A 101 -23.75 -23.21 -13.45
C ALA A 101 -22.46 -23.79 -12.85
N LEU A 102 -22.51 -24.36 -11.65
CA LEU A 102 -21.39 -25.02 -10.99
C LEU A 102 -21.87 -26.30 -10.30
N SER A 103 -21.12 -27.39 -10.48
CA SER A 103 -21.32 -28.63 -9.73
C SER A 103 -20.99 -28.44 -8.23
N PRO A 104 -21.49 -29.33 -7.36
CA PRO A 104 -21.15 -29.28 -5.93
C PRO A 104 -19.65 -29.33 -5.65
N ASP A 105 -18.91 -30.12 -6.43
CA ASP A 105 -17.47 -30.31 -6.25
C ASP A 105 -16.67 -29.06 -6.67
N GLU A 106 -17.04 -28.42 -7.78
CA GLU A 106 -16.42 -27.15 -8.21
C GLU A 106 -16.67 -26.05 -7.17
N ARG A 107 -17.90 -25.96 -6.67
CA ARG A 107 -18.26 -24.98 -5.63
C ARG A 107 -17.50 -25.24 -4.32
N LEU A 108 -17.23 -26.52 -3.99
CA LEU A 108 -16.49 -26.90 -2.80
C LEU A 108 -15.00 -26.51 -2.88
N ILE A 109 -14.39 -26.60 -4.06
CA ILE A 109 -13.00 -26.18 -4.28
C ILE A 109 -12.85 -24.68 -4.02
N VAL A 110 -13.72 -23.85 -4.59
CA VAL A 110 -13.69 -22.39 -4.40
C VAL A 110 -13.82 -22.01 -2.92
N LYS A 111 -14.75 -22.62 -2.20
CA LYS A 111 -14.98 -22.37 -0.76
C LYS A 111 -13.86 -22.84 0.17
N ARG A 112 -12.97 -23.72 -0.29
CA ARG A 112 -11.82 -24.18 0.50
C ARG A 112 -10.57 -23.34 0.25
N ASN A 113 -10.51 -22.67 -0.90
CA ASN A 113 -9.39 -21.81 -1.27
C ASN A 113 -9.54 -20.40 -0.70
N LEU A 114 -10.78 -19.87 -0.71
CA LEU A 114 -11.16 -18.57 -0.14
C LEU A 114 -11.53 -18.71 1.33
#